data_AF-A0ABD5RBS5-F1
#
_entry.id   AF-A0ABD5RBS5-F1
#
_cell.length_a   1.000
_cell.length_b   1.000
_cell.length_c   1.000
_cell.angle_alpha   90.00
_cell.angle_beta   90.00
_cell.angle_gamma   90.00
#
_symmetry.space_group_name_H-M   'P 1'
#
loop_
_entity.id
_entity.type
_entity.pdbx_description
1 polymer ?
#
loop_
_entity_poly.entity_id
_entity_poly.type
_entity_poly.pdbx_seq_one_letter_code
_entity_poly.pdbx_strand_id
1 'polypeptide(L)'
;MDEQDGLVDDALAEQLRAACRTAVGDSLRSVTYFTPTAFEQLYLRADLQSDADLAGFVEHESDGFHATTAYRGSELGDYGYTVRAFENGFLTRLTVGDSGVFVTTDGLTIRRSEEVAEAIRSVLAEPVTTD
;
A
#
# COMPACT_ATOMS: atom_id res chain seq x y z
N MET A 1 14.37 -10.77 24.65
CA MET A 1 13.33 -11.21 23.70
C MET A 1 13.03 -9.95 22.94
N ASP A 2 13.83 -9.72 21.90
CA ASP A 2 13.72 -8.54 21.07
C ASP A 2 12.43 -8.69 20.27
N GLU A 3 11.38 -7.96 20.67
CA GLU A 3 10.30 -7.62 19.75
C GLU A 3 10.97 -7.00 18.54
N GLN A 4 10.90 -7.67 17.39
CA GLN A 4 11.30 -7.04 16.15
C GLN A 4 10.28 -5.93 15.92
N ASP A 5 10.65 -4.73 16.32
CA ASP A 5 9.89 -3.50 16.11
C ASP A 5 9.76 -3.35 14.59
N GLY A 6 8.61 -3.80 14.06
CA GLY A 6 8.27 -3.66 12.66
C GLY A 6 8.30 -2.19 12.28
N LEU A 7 8.41 -1.90 10.98
CA LEU A 7 8.24 -0.56 10.46
C LEU A 7 6.86 0.04 10.81
N VAL A 8 5.88 -0.82 11.10
CA VAL A 8 4.57 -0.48 11.64
C VAL A 8 4.24 -1.30 12.88
N ASP A 9 3.44 -0.73 13.78
CA ASP A 9 2.90 -1.49 14.92
C ASP A 9 1.85 -2.53 14.47
N ASP A 10 1.63 -3.53 15.31
CA ASP A 10 0.70 -4.64 15.04
C ASP A 10 -0.74 -4.17 14.79
N ALA A 11 -1.17 -3.09 15.45
CA ALA A 11 -2.54 -2.60 15.33
C ALA A 11 -2.76 -1.93 13.96
N LEU A 12 -1.82 -1.11 13.50
CA LEU A 12 -1.84 -0.52 12.17
C LEU A 12 -1.69 -1.60 11.09
N ALA A 13 -0.79 -2.55 11.29
CA ALA A 13 -0.61 -3.67 10.37
C ALA A 13 -1.91 -4.46 10.19
N GLU A 14 -2.61 -4.77 11.27
CA GLU A 14 -3.88 -5.49 11.23
C GLU A 14 -4.99 -4.67 10.58
N GLN A 15 -5.09 -3.37 10.88
CA GLN A 15 -6.07 -2.49 10.24
C GLN A 15 -5.87 -2.42 8.72
N LEU A 16 -4.62 -2.28 8.26
CA LEU A 16 -4.30 -2.27 6.83
C LEU A 16 -4.67 -3.60 6.16
N ARG A 17 -4.32 -4.73 6.79
CA ARG A 17 -4.71 -6.07 6.30
C ARG A 17 -6.22 -6.21 6.19
N ALA A 18 -6.95 -5.85 7.25
CA ALA A 18 -8.40 -5.96 7.31
C ALA A 18 -9.09 -5.07 6.28
N ALA A 19 -8.64 -3.82 6.13
CA ALA A 19 -9.14 -2.88 5.13
C ALA A 19 -8.95 -3.41 3.71
N CYS A 20 -7.74 -3.88 3.37
CA CYS A 20 -7.44 -4.45 2.07
C CYS A 20 -8.31 -5.68 1.79
N ARG A 21 -8.40 -6.61 2.74
CA ARG A 21 -9.18 -7.83 2.58
C ARG A 21 -10.68 -7.56 2.43
N THR A 22 -11.21 -6.55 3.13
CA THR A 22 -12.60 -6.12 2.99
C THR A 22 -12.87 -5.56 1.59
N ALA A 23 -11.94 -4.76 1.05
CA ALA A 23 -12.11 -4.12 -0.25
C ALA A 23 -11.97 -5.08 -1.44
N VAL A 24 -10.96 -5.96 -1.43
CA VAL A 24 -10.63 -6.79 -2.61
C VAL A 24 -10.84 -8.29 -2.42
N GLY A 25 -11.12 -8.74 -1.20
CA GLY A 25 -11.42 -10.14 -0.89
C GLY A 25 -10.27 -11.10 -1.24
N ASP A 26 -10.62 -12.26 -1.79
CA ASP A 26 -9.68 -13.33 -2.11
C ASP A 26 -8.71 -12.99 -3.26
N SER A 27 -9.00 -11.92 -4.01
CA SER A 27 -8.09 -11.39 -5.02
C SER A 27 -6.84 -10.75 -4.42
N LEU A 28 -6.79 -10.51 -3.09
CA LEU A 28 -5.65 -9.92 -2.41
C LEU A 28 -4.42 -10.84 -2.47
N ARG A 29 -3.35 -10.36 -3.10
CA ARG A 29 -2.08 -11.09 -3.25
C ARG A 29 -1.05 -10.66 -2.23
N SER A 30 -0.86 -9.36 -2.03
CA SER A 30 0.05 -8.82 -1.02
C SER A 30 -0.38 -7.45 -0.52
N VAL A 31 0.05 -7.12 0.70
CA VAL A 31 0.02 -5.77 1.28
C VAL A 31 1.42 -5.45 1.77
N THR A 32 1.95 -4.29 1.38
CA THR A 32 3.27 -3.84 1.80
C THR A 32 3.20 -2.39 2.20
N TYR A 33 3.61 -2.11 3.43
CA TYR A 33 3.80 -0.75 3.92
C TYR A 33 5.20 -0.29 3.55
N PHE A 34 5.33 1.00 3.22
CA PHE A 34 6.63 1.59 2.94
C PHE A 34 6.69 3.04 3.40
N THR A 35 7.91 3.50 3.64
CA THR A 35 8.32 4.87 3.89
C THR A 35 9.33 5.28 2.82
N PRO A 36 9.82 6.52 2.79
CA PRO A 36 10.87 6.91 1.85
C PRO A 36 12.16 6.08 1.95
N THR A 37 12.39 5.37 3.06
CA THR A 37 13.67 4.69 3.33
C THR A 37 13.55 3.21 3.71
N ALA A 38 12.35 2.69 3.93
CA ALA A 38 12.15 1.32 4.41
C ALA A 38 10.79 0.76 3.97
N PHE A 39 10.64 -0.56 4.00
CA PHE A 39 9.37 -1.23 3.77
C PHE A 39 9.19 -2.47 4.65
N GLU A 40 7.94 -2.88 4.80
CA GLU A 40 7.53 -4.09 5.51
C GLU A 40 6.37 -4.77 4.79
N GLN A 41 6.49 -6.08 4.56
CA GLN A 41 5.41 -6.88 3.98
C GLN A 41 4.44 -7.32 5.09
N LEU A 42 3.24 -6.74 5.10
CA LEU A 42 2.23 -7.00 6.12
C LEU A 42 1.40 -8.25 5.84
N TYR A 43 1.28 -8.60 4.56
CA TYR A 43 0.54 -9.77 4.10
C TYR A 43 1.09 -10.28 2.77
N LEU A 44 1.17 -11.60 2.66
CA LEU A 44 1.42 -12.33 1.43
C LEU A 44 0.49 -13.54 1.38
N ARG A 45 -0.20 -13.71 0.26
CA ARG A 45 -1.04 -14.88 0.04
C ARG A 45 -0.16 -16.14 0.00
N ALA A 46 -0.62 -17.22 0.64
CA ALA A 46 0.19 -18.41 0.92
C ALA A 46 0.70 -19.16 -0.33
N ASP A 47 0.11 -18.94 -1.51
CA ASP A 47 0.53 -19.50 -2.79
C ASP A 47 1.66 -18.71 -3.47
N LEU A 48 2.04 -17.54 -2.94
CA LEU A 48 3.05 -16.66 -3.51
C LEU A 48 4.39 -16.79 -2.80
N GLN A 49 5.47 -16.56 -3.56
CA GLN A 49 6.84 -16.52 -3.03
C GLN A 49 7.22 -15.09 -2.64
N SER A 50 7.85 -14.92 -1.48
CA SER A 50 8.08 -13.61 -0.83
C SER A 50 9.11 -12.71 -1.54
N ASP A 51 10.06 -13.29 -2.28
CA ASP A 51 11.34 -12.61 -2.56
C ASP A 51 11.54 -12.07 -4.00
N ALA A 52 10.65 -12.36 -4.94
CA ALA A 52 10.97 -12.10 -6.35
C ALA A 52 10.56 -10.71 -6.87
N ASP A 53 9.47 -10.14 -6.38
CA ASP A 53 8.87 -8.95 -7.03
C ASP A 53 9.01 -7.66 -6.20
N LEU A 54 8.90 -7.72 -4.86
CA LEU A 54 8.61 -6.53 -4.05
C LEU A 54 9.80 -5.65 -3.70
N ALA A 55 10.99 -6.22 -3.47
CA ALA A 55 12.20 -5.44 -3.16
C ALA A 55 12.60 -4.53 -4.32
N GLY A 56 12.53 -5.03 -5.57
CA GLY A 56 12.83 -4.24 -6.76
C GLY A 56 11.82 -3.13 -7.04
N PHE A 57 10.56 -3.28 -6.61
CA PHE A 57 9.56 -2.20 -6.70
C PHE A 57 9.84 -1.10 -5.69
N VAL A 58 10.18 -1.44 -4.43
CA VAL A 58 10.39 -0.42 -3.40
C VAL A 58 11.68 0.38 -3.63
N GLU A 59 12.77 -0.26 -4.06
CA GLU A 59 14.04 0.44 -4.32
C GLU A 59 13.95 1.50 -5.43
N HIS A 60 12.98 1.37 -6.35
CA HIS A 60 12.74 2.33 -7.44
C HIS A 60 11.77 3.48 -7.07
N GLU A 61 11.20 3.50 -5.86
CA GLU A 61 9.98 4.26 -5.56
C GLU A 61 10.17 5.49 -4.66
N SER A 62 11.41 5.92 -4.41
CA SER A 62 11.71 7.28 -3.88
C SER A 62 11.04 8.38 -4.73
N ASP A 63 10.85 8.13 -6.04
CA ASP A 63 10.12 9.00 -6.96
C ASP A 63 8.60 9.07 -6.69
N GLY A 64 8.02 8.05 -6.06
CA GLY A 64 6.60 7.96 -5.74
C GLY A 64 6.14 9.02 -4.73
N PHE A 65 6.98 9.33 -3.73
CA PHE A 65 6.73 10.41 -2.79
C PHE A 65 6.87 11.80 -3.44
N HIS A 66 7.76 11.93 -4.44
CA HIS A 66 7.89 13.17 -5.22
C HIS A 66 6.68 13.46 -6.11
N ALA A 67 5.94 12.44 -6.55
CA ALA A 67 4.73 12.60 -7.36
C ALA A 67 3.65 13.45 -6.65
N THR A 68 3.44 13.25 -5.35
CA THR A 68 2.48 14.05 -4.57
C THR A 68 2.80 15.55 -4.61
N THR A 69 4.08 15.90 -4.57
CA THR A 69 4.51 17.30 -4.71
C THR A 69 4.42 17.79 -6.14
N ALA A 70 4.73 16.93 -7.12
CA ALA A 70 4.73 17.29 -8.55
C ALA A 70 3.34 17.63 -9.10
N TYR A 71 2.27 17.02 -8.58
CA TYR A 71 0.89 17.27 -9.02
C TYR A 71 0.14 18.31 -8.20
N ARG A 72 0.73 18.84 -7.11
CA ARG A 72 0.09 19.83 -6.25
C ARG A 72 -0.23 21.11 -7.03
N GLY A 73 -1.49 21.55 -6.94
CA GLY A 73 -1.96 22.75 -7.63
C GLY A 73 -2.16 22.57 -9.14
N SER A 74 -2.17 21.33 -9.63
CA SER A 74 -2.62 21.04 -10.99
C SER A 74 -4.13 21.17 -11.12
N GLU A 75 -4.62 21.37 -12.35
CA GLU A 75 -6.07 21.35 -12.66
C GLU A 75 -6.74 20.00 -12.36
N LEU A 76 -5.94 18.93 -12.17
CA LEU A 76 -6.42 17.60 -11.80
C LEU A 76 -6.63 17.44 -10.29
N GLY A 77 -6.20 18.42 -9.48
CA GLY A 77 -6.26 18.37 -8.03
C GLY A 77 -5.11 17.59 -7.40
N ASP A 78 -5.31 17.18 -6.15
CA ASP A 78 -4.30 16.46 -5.37
C ASP A 78 -4.17 15.01 -5.83
N TYR A 79 -2.95 14.48 -5.76
CA TYR A 79 -2.65 13.10 -6.12
C TYR A 79 -3.38 12.11 -5.17
N GLY A 80 -4.24 11.27 -5.74
CA GLY A 80 -4.99 10.25 -5.01
C GLY A 80 -4.25 8.93 -4.86
N TYR A 81 -4.01 8.23 -5.97
CA TYR A 81 -3.36 6.93 -6.03
C TYR A 81 -2.93 6.62 -7.47
N THR A 82 -2.17 5.54 -7.66
CA THR A 82 -1.82 5.00 -8.98
C THR A 82 -2.20 3.53 -9.07
N VAL A 83 -2.67 3.12 -10.24
CA VAL A 83 -2.87 1.71 -10.61
C VAL A 83 -1.94 1.36 -11.75
N ARG A 84 -1.18 0.28 -11.59
CA ARG A 84 -0.35 -0.33 -12.65
C ARG A 84 -0.91 -1.71 -12.97
N ALA A 85 -1.14 -1.97 -14.26
CA ALA A 85 -1.59 -3.26 -14.75
C ALA A 85 -0.39 -4.10 -15.22
N PHE A 86 -0.38 -5.37 -14.84
CA PHE A 86 0.58 -6.39 -15.20
C PHE A 86 -0.16 -7.58 -15.82
N GLU A 87 0.55 -8.44 -16.55
CA GLU A 87 -0.01 -9.67 -17.13
C GLU A 87 -0.71 -10.54 -16.08
N ASN A 88 -0.13 -10.59 -14.88
CA ASN A 88 -0.60 -11.42 -13.75
C ASN A 88 -1.32 -10.61 -12.66
N GLY A 89 -1.75 -9.38 -12.97
CA GLY A 89 -2.66 -8.63 -12.12
C GLY A 89 -2.36 -7.16 -11.94
N PHE A 90 -2.72 -6.59 -10.80
CA PHE A 90 -2.72 -5.15 -10.59
C PHE A 90 -1.98 -4.75 -9.33
N LEU A 91 -1.27 -3.63 -9.40
CA LEU A 91 -0.68 -2.94 -8.26
C LEU A 91 -1.41 -1.62 -8.06
N THR A 92 -1.94 -1.43 -6.87
CA THR A 92 -2.47 -0.13 -6.42
C THR A 92 -1.50 0.46 -5.40
N ARG A 93 -1.07 1.71 -5.64
CA ARG A 93 -0.14 2.46 -4.79
C ARG A 93 -0.79 3.74 -4.33
N LEU A 94 -0.65 4.05 -3.05
CA LEU A 94 -0.97 5.37 -2.51
C LEU A 94 0.02 5.78 -1.42
N THR A 95 0.09 7.10 -1.19
CA THR A 95 0.94 7.72 -0.18
C THR A 95 0.14 8.77 0.60
N VAL A 96 0.31 8.81 1.92
CA VAL A 96 -0.22 9.81 2.84
C VAL A 96 0.95 10.29 3.71
N GLY A 97 1.42 11.52 3.48
CA GLY A 97 2.66 12.00 4.11
C GLY A 97 3.85 11.12 3.73
N ASP A 98 4.58 10.65 4.73
CA ASP A 98 5.74 9.75 4.58
C ASP A 98 5.36 8.26 4.68
N SER A 99 4.06 7.95 4.69
CA SER A 99 3.53 6.59 4.71
C SER A 99 2.98 6.21 3.34
N GLY A 100 3.28 5.01 2.87
CA GLY A 100 2.78 4.46 1.63
C GLY A 100 2.38 3.01 1.75
N VAL A 101 1.46 2.57 0.89
CA VAL A 101 1.03 1.17 0.81
C VAL A 101 0.96 0.72 -0.65
N PHE A 102 1.50 -0.48 -0.90
CA PHE A 102 1.26 -1.26 -2.10
C PHE A 102 0.27 -2.37 -1.81
N VAL A 103 -0.72 -2.50 -2.70
CA VAL A 103 -1.62 -3.65 -2.74
C VAL A 103 -1.50 -4.31 -4.10
N THR A 104 -1.20 -5.60 -4.12
CA THR A 104 -1.27 -6.40 -5.33
C THR A 104 -2.50 -7.30 -5.33
N THR A 105 -3.09 -7.51 -6.52
CA THR A 105 -4.27 -8.35 -6.70
C THR A 105 -4.20 -9.15 -8.00
N ASP A 106 -4.90 -10.29 -8.11
CA ASP A 106 -4.93 -11.08 -9.36
C ASP A 106 -5.64 -10.34 -10.48
N GLY A 107 -6.91 -9.97 -10.27
CA GLY A 107 -7.73 -9.26 -11.22
C GLY A 107 -8.50 -8.18 -10.51
N LEU A 108 -8.53 -6.98 -11.09
CA LEU A 108 -9.13 -5.82 -10.44
C LEU A 108 -9.87 -4.97 -11.46
N THR A 109 -11.06 -4.51 -11.09
CA THR A 109 -11.70 -3.40 -11.79
C THR A 109 -11.13 -2.09 -11.25
N ILE A 110 -11.13 -1.04 -12.06
CA ILE A 110 -10.70 0.31 -11.60
C ILE A 110 -11.48 0.72 -10.33
N ARG A 111 -12.77 0.40 -10.26
CA ARG A 111 -13.60 0.65 -9.07
C ARG A 111 -13.04 -0.01 -7.81
N ARG A 112 -12.57 -1.26 -7.88
CA ARG A 112 -11.98 -1.93 -6.71
C ARG A 112 -10.63 -1.34 -6.33
N SER A 113 -9.87 -0.79 -7.28
CA SER A 113 -8.66 -0.01 -6.97
C SER A 113 -8.98 1.26 -6.19
N GLU A 114 -10.08 1.93 -6.53
CA GLU A 114 -10.56 3.10 -5.80
C GLU A 114 -11.00 2.73 -4.39
N GLU A 115 -11.83 1.69 -4.24
CA GLU A 115 -12.33 1.20 -2.95
C GLU A 115 -11.18 0.81 -2.01
N VAL A 116 -10.14 0.12 -2.50
CA VAL A 116 -8.98 -0.23 -1.67
C VAL A 116 -8.12 0.98 -1.32
N ALA A 117 -7.94 1.92 -2.24
CA ALA A 117 -7.19 3.14 -1.97
C ALA A 117 -7.87 4.01 -0.91
N GLU A 118 -9.20 4.16 -0.97
CA GLU A 118 -9.97 4.88 0.04
C GLU A 118 -9.90 4.20 1.41
N ALA A 119 -10.05 2.88 1.45
CA ALA A 119 -9.97 2.11 2.70
C ALA A 119 -8.60 2.28 3.38
N ILE A 120 -7.51 2.18 2.61
CA ILE A 120 -6.15 2.40 3.15
C ILE A 120 -5.96 3.84 3.59
N ARG A 121 -6.44 4.81 2.81
CA ARG A 121 -6.31 6.23 3.15
C ARG A 121 -7.02 6.54 4.48
N SER A 122 -8.17 5.94 4.73
CA SER A 122 -8.88 6.06 6.02
C SER A 122 -7.98 5.58 7.16
N VAL A 123 -7.40 4.38 7.03
CA VAL A 123 -6.53 3.80 8.05
C VAL A 123 -5.28 4.66 8.29
N LEU A 124 -4.64 5.18 7.23
CA LEU A 124 -3.44 6.03 7.37
C LEU A 124 -3.73 7.45 7.86
N ALA A 125 -4.97 7.93 7.73
CA ALA A 125 -5.38 9.26 8.18
C ALA A 125 -5.84 9.29 9.64
N GLU A 126 -6.13 8.13 10.23
CA GLU A 126 -6.45 8.02 11.65
C GLU A 126 -5.21 8.35 12.48
N PRO A 127 -5.28 9.32 13.42
CA PRO A 127 -4.16 9.56 14.31
C PRO A 127 -3.91 8.29 15.14
N VAL A 128 -2.72 7.72 15.01
CA VAL A 128 -2.25 6.63 15.87
C VAL A 128 -2.42 7.11 17.31
N THR A 129 -3.45 6.61 17.99
CA THR A 129 -3.71 6.94 19.38
C THR A 129 -2.80 6.04 20.19
N THR A 130 -1.57 6.48 20.43
CA THR A 130 -0.67 5.83 21.36
C THR A 130 -1.20 6.10 22.78
N ASP A 131 -1.70 5.06 23.45
CA ASP A 131 -2.05 5.09 24.88
C ASP A 131 -0.79 4.90 25.74
#